data_AF-A0A7S0CKI9-F1
#
_entry.id   AF-A0A7S0CKI9-F1
#
_cell.length_a   1.000
_cell.length_b   1.000
_cell.length_c   1.000
_cell.angle_alpha   90.00
_cell.angle_beta   90.00
_cell.angle_gamma   90.00
#
_symmetry.space_group_name_H-M   'P 1'
#
loop_
_entity.id
_entity.type
_entity.pdbx_description
1 polymer ?
#
loop_
_entity_poly.entity_id
_entity_poly.type
_entity_poly.pdbx_seq_one_letter_code
_entity_poly.pdbx_strand_id
1 'polypeptide(L)'
;SKLKRLPLPTLEETMEKFNRTLQAMQSDEHHLETQTSISQFLANDGPKLQTLLQNYNASADGNGVGSYVEEFWSDSYLAPDCSVVLNLNPFFLLESHPDPKTA
;
A
#
# COMPACT_ATOMS: atom_id res chain seq x y z
N SER A 1 -1.61 -21.90 -11.62
CA SER A 1 -2.32 -21.37 -10.44
C SER A 1 -3.73 -20.94 -10.86
N LYS A 2 -4.77 -21.10 -10.00
CA LYS A 2 -6.17 -20.71 -10.28
C LYS A 2 -6.57 -19.36 -9.66
N LEU A 3 -5.65 -18.67 -8.99
CA LEU A 3 -5.94 -17.39 -8.32
C LEU A 3 -5.94 -16.25 -9.34
N LYS A 4 -6.88 -15.32 -9.17
CA LYS A 4 -6.93 -14.09 -9.98
C LYS A 4 -5.79 -13.15 -9.57
N ARG A 5 -5.27 -12.39 -10.54
CA ARG A 5 -4.26 -11.36 -10.28
C ARG A 5 -4.89 -10.17 -9.54
N LEU A 6 -4.08 -9.49 -8.74
CA LEU A 6 -4.50 -8.26 -8.07
C LEU A 6 -4.80 -7.18 -9.13
N PRO A 7 -5.98 -6.54 -9.11
CA PRO A 7 -6.28 -5.49 -10.06
C PRO A 7 -5.40 -4.26 -9.82
N LEU A 8 -4.99 -3.62 -10.91
CA LEU A 8 -4.31 -2.33 -10.88
C LEU A 8 -5.36 -1.24 -11.16
N PRO A 9 -5.64 -0.33 -10.20
CA PRO A 9 -6.58 0.77 -10.43
C PRO A 9 -6.03 1.76 -11.45
N THR A 10 -6.92 2.58 -12.01
CA THR A 10 -6.50 3.72 -12.82
C THR A 10 -5.82 4.79 -11.96
N LEU A 11 -5.03 5.64 -12.60
CA LEU A 11 -4.36 6.74 -11.93
C LEU A 11 -5.40 7.72 -11.37
N GLU A 12 -6.45 8.00 -12.14
CA GLU A 12 -7.52 8.93 -11.81
C GLU A 12 -8.34 8.44 -10.61
N GLU A 13 -8.75 7.17 -10.60
CA GLU A 13 -9.47 6.56 -9.45
C GLU A 13 -8.63 6.63 -8.17
N THR A 14 -7.32 6.41 -8.28
CA THR A 14 -6.40 6.47 -7.14
C THR A 14 -6.28 7.91 -6.62
N MET A 15 -6.10 8.89 -7.51
CA MET A 15 -6.00 10.30 -7.14
C MET A 15 -7.30 10.86 -6.55
N GLU A 16 -8.46 10.47 -7.09
CA GLU A 16 -9.77 10.87 -6.54
C GLU A 16 -9.96 10.33 -5.12
N LYS A 17 -9.67 9.04 -4.91
CA LYS A 17 -9.76 8.41 -3.59
C LYS A 17 -8.77 9.05 -2.60
N PHE A 18 -7.56 9.35 -3.04
CA PHE A 18 -6.54 10.03 -2.25
C PHE A 18 -7.01 11.42 -1.81
N ASN A 19 -7.51 12.24 -2.75
CA ASN A 19 -8.03 13.57 -2.46
C ASN A 19 -9.16 13.55 -1.43
N ARG A 20 -10.16 12.68 -1.64
CA ARG A 20 -11.31 12.53 -0.72
C ARG A 20 -10.88 12.10 0.68
N THR A 21 -9.89 11.22 0.79
CA THR A 21 -9.39 10.75 2.08
C THR A 21 -8.68 11.87 2.84
N LEU A 22 -7.88 12.68 2.14
CA LEU A 22 -7.14 13.78 2.75
C LEU A 22 -8.03 14.96 3.17
N GLN A 23 -9.13 15.20 2.47
CA GLN A 23 -10.07 16.27 2.83
C GLN A 23 -10.57 16.17 4.28
N ALA A 24 -10.74 14.95 4.81
CA ALA A 24 -11.19 14.74 6.18
C ALA A 24 -10.08 14.95 7.24
N MET A 25 -8.81 15.03 6.82
CA MET A 25 -7.64 15.09 7.71
C MET A 25 -6.89 16.42 7.63
N GLN A 26 -7.22 17.26 6.64
CA GLN A 26 -6.52 18.52 6.35
C GLN A 26 -7.41 19.73 6.61
N SER A 27 -6.79 20.89 6.86
CA SER A 27 -7.46 22.18 6.75
C SER A 27 -7.74 22.50 5.27
N ASP A 28 -8.69 23.41 5.03
CA ASP A 28 -9.05 23.83 3.67
C ASP A 28 -7.85 24.38 2.88
N GLU A 29 -6.96 25.12 3.54
CA GLU A 29 -5.73 25.66 2.95
C GLU A 29 -4.79 24.56 2.46
N HIS A 30 -4.43 23.60 3.32
CA HIS A 30 -3.57 22.47 2.95
C HIS A 30 -4.26 21.54 1.92
N HIS A 31 -5.58 21.46 1.96
CA HIS A 31 -6.33 20.66 1.00
C HIS A 31 -6.28 21.28 -0.41
N LEU A 32 -6.29 22.61 -0.52
CA LEU A 32 -6.12 23.31 -1.79
C LEU A 32 -4.70 23.10 -2.38
N GLU A 33 -3.68 23.14 -1.53
CA GLU A 33 -2.31 22.80 -1.94
C GLU A 33 -2.22 21.36 -2.45
N THR A 34 -2.85 20.42 -1.74
CA THR A 34 -2.92 19.01 -2.14
C THR A 34 -3.60 18.85 -3.50
N GLN A 35 -4.72 19.52 -3.76
CA GLN A 35 -5.40 19.49 -5.06
C GLN A 35 -4.52 20.02 -6.19
N THR A 36 -3.73 21.05 -5.91
CA THR A 36 -2.76 21.61 -6.86
C THR A 36 -1.66 20.58 -7.18
N SER A 37 -1.10 19.93 -6.16
CA SER A 37 -0.09 18.87 -6.34
C SER A 37 -0.64 17.67 -7.10
N ILE A 38 -1.87 17.23 -6.81
CA ILE A 38 -2.53 16.15 -7.55
C ILE A 38 -2.69 16.53 -9.03
N SER A 39 -3.15 17.76 -9.30
CA SER A 39 -3.31 18.25 -10.67
C SER A 39 -1.98 18.29 -11.43
N GLN A 40 -0.91 18.73 -10.77
CA GLN A 40 0.44 18.72 -11.34
C GLN A 40 0.94 17.29 -11.59
N PHE A 41 0.70 16.36 -10.68
CA PHE A 41 1.11 14.97 -10.84
C PHE A 41 0.39 14.30 -12.00
N LEU A 42 -0.94 14.49 -12.11
CA LEU A 42 -1.76 13.98 -13.21
C LEU A 42 -1.32 14.53 -14.58
N ALA A 43 -0.91 15.80 -14.65
CA ALA A 43 -0.48 16.42 -15.89
C ALA A 43 0.95 16.06 -16.31
N ASN A 44 1.80 15.62 -15.38
CA ASN A 44 3.24 15.44 -15.62
C ASN A 44 3.68 13.98 -15.43
N ASP A 45 4.10 13.61 -14.22
CA ASP A 45 4.80 12.36 -13.97
C ASP A 45 3.86 11.16 -13.77
N GLY A 46 2.65 11.39 -13.30
CA GLY A 46 1.66 10.36 -13.02
C GLY A 46 1.43 9.40 -14.19
N PRO A 47 1.12 9.88 -15.41
CA PRO A 47 0.90 9.01 -16.57
C PRO A 47 2.12 8.16 -16.94
N LYS A 48 3.34 8.72 -16.80
CA LYS A 48 4.59 8.00 -17.08
C LYS A 48 4.80 6.89 -16.07
N LEU A 49 4.62 7.20 -14.78
CA LEU A 49 4.77 6.23 -13.68
C LEU A 49 3.69 5.14 -13.74
N GLN A 50 2.44 5.49 -14.08
CA GLN A 50 1.36 4.52 -14.27
C GLN A 50 1.68 3.54 -15.41
N THR A 51 2.26 4.02 -16.51
CA THR A 51 2.69 3.16 -17.63
C THR A 51 3.80 2.21 -17.19
N LEU A 52 4.79 2.70 -16.45
CA LEU A 52 5.86 1.86 -15.90
C LEU A 52 5.31 0.79 -14.94
N LEU A 53 4.36 1.17 -14.08
CA LEU A 53 3.70 0.25 -13.15
C LEU A 53 2.86 -0.82 -13.86
N GLN A 54 2.15 -0.45 -14.92
CA GLN A 54 1.42 -1.39 -15.78
C GLN A 54 2.36 -2.41 -16.43
N ASN A 55 3.51 -1.94 -16.95
CA ASN A 55 4.53 -2.82 -17.54
C ASN A 55 5.16 -3.76 -16.50
N TYR A 56 5.45 -3.25 -15.30
CA TYR A 56 5.96 -4.06 -14.19
C TYR A 56 4.93 -5.10 -13.74
N ASN A 57 3.65 -4.72 -13.61
CA ASN A 57 2.58 -5.68 -13.33
C ASN A 57 2.47 -6.75 -14.42
N ALA A 58 2.59 -6.38 -15.70
CA ALA A 58 2.53 -7.36 -16.79
C ALA A 58 3.68 -8.38 -16.75
N SER A 59 4.89 -7.98 -16.31
CA SER A 59 6.07 -8.86 -16.25
C SER A 59 6.15 -9.76 -15.01
N ALA A 60 5.34 -9.52 -13.97
CA ALA A 60 5.45 -10.23 -12.69
C ALA A 60 5.30 -11.77 -12.80
N ASP A 61 4.48 -12.27 -13.75
CA ASP A 61 4.32 -13.72 -14.00
C ASP A 61 5.63 -14.41 -14.47
N GLY A 62 6.53 -13.68 -15.12
CA GLY A 62 7.82 -14.19 -15.60
C GLY A 62 8.95 -14.12 -14.58
N ASN A 63 8.80 -13.32 -13.53
CA ASN A 63 9.85 -13.00 -12.57
C ASN A 63 9.65 -13.67 -11.20
N GLY A 64 8.59 -14.49 -11.04
CA GLY A 64 8.27 -15.17 -9.78
C GLY A 64 7.60 -14.29 -8.73
N VAL A 65 7.16 -13.08 -9.10
CA VAL A 65 6.48 -12.13 -8.21
C VAL A 65 4.96 -12.29 -8.40
N GLY A 66 4.23 -12.55 -7.31
CA GLY A 66 2.80 -12.84 -7.33
C GLY A 66 1.91 -11.62 -7.54
N SER A 67 2.40 -10.40 -7.24
CA SER A 67 1.67 -9.15 -7.45
C SER A 67 2.60 -7.95 -7.63
N TYR A 68 2.15 -6.92 -8.36
CA TYR A 68 2.93 -5.69 -8.61
C TYR A 68 3.34 -4.92 -7.34
N VAL A 69 2.77 -5.25 -6.18
CA VAL A 69 3.06 -4.60 -4.89
C VAL A 69 3.97 -5.43 -3.99
N GLU A 70 4.20 -6.71 -4.29
CA GLU A 70 4.84 -7.64 -3.35
C GLU A 70 6.26 -7.24 -2.97
N GLU A 71 7.07 -6.83 -3.95
CA GLU A 71 8.44 -6.35 -3.72
C GLU A 71 8.44 -5.07 -2.88
N PHE A 72 7.66 -4.06 -3.30
CA PHE A 72 7.50 -2.80 -2.56
C PHE A 72 7.03 -3.01 -1.11
N TRP A 73 6.11 -3.95 -0.90
CA TRP A 73 5.59 -4.27 0.43
C TRP A 73 6.64 -5.00 1.29
N SER A 74 7.40 -5.92 0.70
CA SER A 74 8.50 -6.60 1.39
C SER A 74 9.57 -5.60 1.84
N ASP A 75 9.96 -4.70 0.94
CA ASP A 75 10.94 -3.65 1.23
C ASP A 75 10.47 -2.71 2.34
N SER A 76 9.16 -2.43 2.42
CA SER A 76 8.61 -1.57 3.48
C SER A 76 8.77 -2.13 4.90
N TYR A 77 9.01 -3.44 5.05
CA TYR A 77 9.35 -4.08 6.33
C TYR A 77 10.85 -4.32 6.52
N LEU A 78 11.60 -4.50 5.44
CA LEU A 78 13.03 -4.81 5.49
C LEU A 78 13.92 -3.57 5.53
N ALA A 79 13.45 -2.44 4.98
CA ALA A 79 14.21 -1.20 4.91
C ALA A 79 14.31 -0.45 6.25
N PRO A 80 13.26 -0.35 7.10
CA PRO A 80 13.36 0.37 8.36
C PRO A 80 14.34 -0.29 9.34
N ASP A 81 15.13 0.53 10.04
CA ASP A 81 16.09 0.10 11.08
C ASP A 81 15.48 0.05 12.50
N CYS A 82 14.20 0.43 12.62
CA CYS A 82 13.49 0.46 13.88
C CYS A 82 13.26 -0.96 14.44
N SER A 83 13.30 -1.09 15.77
CA SER A 83 13.11 -2.39 16.42
C SER A 83 11.77 -3.03 16.08
N VAL A 84 11.79 -4.28 15.64
CA VAL A 84 10.57 -5.04 15.33
C VAL A 84 9.73 -5.40 16.57
N VAL A 85 10.31 -5.31 17.77
CA VAL A 85 9.67 -5.77 19.02
C VAL A 85 8.36 -5.05 19.32
N LEU A 86 8.30 -3.73 19.12
CA LEU A 86 7.10 -2.93 19.35
C LEU A 86 6.49 -2.38 18.06
N ASN A 87 7.30 -2.13 17.04
CA ASN A 87 6.86 -1.43 15.84
C ASN A 87 6.20 -2.35 14.81
N LEU A 88 6.46 -3.67 14.88
CA LEU A 88 6.04 -4.59 13.82
C LEU A 88 5.39 -5.87 14.34
N ASN A 89 5.96 -6.51 15.36
CA ASN A 89 5.55 -7.85 15.77
C ASN A 89 4.24 -7.81 16.61
N PRO A 90 3.09 -8.26 16.07
CA PRO A 90 1.91 -8.48 16.90
C PRO A 90 2.05 -9.80 17.67
N PHE A 91 1.23 -9.98 18.71
CA PHE A 91 1.07 -11.27 19.37
C PHE A 91 -0.41 -11.57 19.58
N PHE A 92 -0.74 -12.86 19.68
CA PHE A 92 -2.05 -13.33 20.10
C PHE A 92 -1.97 -13.78 21.55
N LEU A 93 -2.91 -13.31 22.37
CA LEU A 93 -3.11 -13.88 23.70
C LEU A 93 -4.08 -15.06 23.56
N LEU A 94 -3.62 -16.24 23.94
CA LEU A 94 -4.47 -17.43 23.99
C LEU A 94 -5.07 -17.54 25.39
N GLU A 95 -6.32 -18.02 25.48
CA GLU A 95 -6.94 -18.28 26.77
C GLU A 95 -6.17 -19.34 27.55
N SER A 96 -6.15 -19.19 28.87
CA SER A 96 -5.63 -20.23 29.75
C SER A 96 -6.42 -21.52 29.55
N HIS A 97 -5.73 -22.66 29.60
CA HIS A 97 -6.38 -23.96 29.52
C HIS A 97 -7.53 -24.04 30.55
N PRO A 98 -8.71 -24.57 30.20
CA PRO A 98 -9.87 -24.58 31.10
C PRO A 98 -9.66 -25.46 32.36
N ASP A 99 -8.63 -26.30 32.37
CA ASP A 99 -8.22 -27.07 33.55
C ASP A 99 -7.17 -26.29 34.38
N PRO A 100 -7.51 -25.84 35.59
CA PRO A 100 -6.58 -25.15 36.49
C PRO A 100 -5.44 -26.05 37.02
N LYS A 101 -5.45 -27.37 36.76
CA LYS A 101 -4.35 -28.29 37.14
C LYS A 101 -3.20 -28.34 36.13
N THR A 102 -3.41 -27.79 34.94
CA THR A 102 -2.42 -27.76 33.84
C THR A 102 -2.01 -26.34 33.46
N ALA A 103 -2.40 -25.34 34.28
CA ALA A 103 -1.95 -23.96 34.16
C ALA A 103 -0.61 -23.76 34.88
#